data_AF-A0A9W7A4W8-F1
#
_entry.id   AF-A0A9W7A4W8-F1
#
_cell.length_a   1.000
_cell.length_b   1.000
_cell.length_c   1.000
_cell.angle_alpha   90.00
_cell.angle_beta   90.00
_cell.angle_gamma   90.00
#
_symmetry.space_group_name_H-M   'P 1'
#
loop_
_entity.id
_entity.type
_entity.pdbx_description
1 polymer ?
#
loop_
_entity_poly.entity_id
_entity_poly.type
_entity_poly.pdbx_seq_one_letter_code
_entity_poly.pdbx_strand_id
1 'polypeptide(L)'
;MTGSYVGENEIFEQQFLSGEIEVELMPMGTLAEKMRAAGAGVPAFFTRTGVGTLVQHGGMPMRYSTDGSRNVVKTSTPRMAGLFRPPLAPPDAKPTEYILEQAMSGDFALVKAWKADPEGNLVYRMTSRNHNPAVATAGRITIAEVEEIVPLGSLDPNEIHTPGIYVDRVVQGDRIGVIERLTLASKKFNVEGSRERIARRAALELVDGDYVNLGIGIPTLVSNYVPEKVEITLQSENGMLGVGPFPESGSEDCDLINAGKQTVTALDGASYFSADQSFAMIRGAHCQLTILGSMQVSAYGDMANYLIPGKLVKGMGGAMDLVASGSRVVVTMEHCDKHGNSKILPSCTLPLTGKGVVDTIITEKAVFKVLPDLNGLELIEVEKGETVESIKDCTDAPFTVSDDVKPMRESRLPRHSMMSPE
;
A
#
# COMPACT_ATOMS: atom_id res chain seq x y z
N MET A 1 -13.64 -12.61 10.19
CA MET A 1 -12.26 -12.21 9.89
C MET A 1 -12.24 -10.71 9.66
N THR A 2 -11.26 -10.01 10.22
CA THR A 2 -11.07 -8.58 9.97
C THR A 2 -9.64 -8.37 9.50
N GLY A 3 -9.47 -7.69 8.37
CA GLY A 3 -8.16 -7.58 7.72
C GLY A 3 -8.17 -6.60 6.55
N SER A 4 -7.00 -6.32 5.99
CA SER A 4 -6.86 -5.35 4.89
C SER A 4 -6.72 -5.98 3.51
N TYR A 5 -6.21 -7.21 3.45
CA TYR A 5 -5.98 -7.93 2.21
C TYR A 5 -6.15 -9.43 2.44
N VAL A 6 -6.95 -10.06 1.58
CA VAL A 6 -7.23 -11.49 1.55
C VAL A 6 -6.02 -12.29 1.08
N GLY A 7 -5.19 -11.69 0.21
CA GLY A 7 -3.98 -12.35 -0.29
C GLY A 7 -4.24 -13.38 -1.38
N GLU A 8 -3.29 -14.30 -1.53
CA GLU A 8 -3.39 -15.49 -2.38
C GLU A 8 -3.82 -16.70 -1.54
N ASN A 9 -4.92 -16.56 -0.81
CA ASN A 9 -5.51 -17.64 -0.02
C ASN A 9 -6.84 -18.07 -0.63
N GLU A 10 -6.79 -19.08 -1.52
CA GLU A 10 -7.94 -19.59 -2.25
C GLU A 10 -9.04 -20.11 -1.30
N ILE A 11 -8.67 -20.74 -0.18
CA ILE A 11 -9.63 -21.25 0.81
C ILE A 11 -10.37 -20.09 1.47
N PHE A 12 -9.65 -19.04 1.88
CA PHE A 12 -10.27 -17.86 2.47
C PHE A 12 -11.24 -17.21 1.48
N GLU A 13 -10.81 -17.01 0.23
CA GLU A 13 -11.66 -16.42 -0.82
C GLU A 13 -12.91 -17.28 -1.06
N GLN A 14 -12.74 -18.60 -1.17
CA GLN A 14 -13.83 -19.54 -1.35
C GLN A 14 -14.84 -19.46 -0.19
N GLN A 15 -14.37 -19.52 1.05
CA GLN A 15 -15.23 -19.46 2.25
C GLN A 15 -15.96 -18.12 2.36
N PHE A 16 -15.32 -17.03 1.94
CA PHE A 16 -15.97 -15.73 1.94
C PHE A 16 -17.07 -15.67 0.87
N LEU A 17 -16.76 -16.07 -0.37
CA LEU A 17 -17.71 -16.05 -1.49
C LEU A 17 -18.84 -17.07 -1.34
N SER A 18 -18.64 -18.15 -0.58
CA SER A 18 -19.69 -19.14 -0.24
C SER A 18 -20.56 -18.71 0.95
N GLY A 19 -20.21 -17.62 1.65
CA GLY A 19 -20.96 -17.15 2.82
C GLY A 19 -20.67 -17.91 4.12
N GLU A 20 -19.70 -18.83 4.11
CA GLU A 20 -19.26 -19.61 5.27
C GLU A 20 -18.65 -18.73 6.35
N ILE A 21 -17.90 -17.69 5.94
CA ILE A 21 -17.27 -16.73 6.86
C ILE A 21 -17.74 -15.30 6.60
N GLU A 22 -17.67 -14.49 7.65
CA GLU A 22 -17.81 -13.03 7.56
C GLU A 22 -16.43 -12.37 7.46
N VAL A 23 -16.30 -11.38 6.58
CA VAL A 23 -15.06 -10.62 6.37
C VAL A 23 -15.34 -9.13 6.48
N GLU A 24 -14.68 -8.45 7.42
CA GLU A 24 -14.60 -7.00 7.43
C GLU A 24 -13.28 -6.56 6.80
N LEU A 25 -13.34 -6.04 5.57
CA LEU A 25 -12.19 -5.42 4.93
C LEU A 25 -12.02 -4.00 5.46
N MET A 26 -10.78 -3.59 5.77
CA MET A 26 -10.48 -2.22 6.16
C MET A 26 -9.06 -1.81 5.74
N PRO A 27 -8.78 -0.52 5.56
CA PRO A 27 -7.44 -0.06 5.21
C PRO A 27 -6.37 -0.54 6.20
N MET A 28 -5.20 -0.95 5.70
CA MET A 28 -4.14 -1.54 6.53
C MET A 28 -3.63 -0.57 7.59
N GLY A 29 -3.46 0.70 7.25
CA GLY A 29 -3.04 1.70 8.21
C GLY A 29 -4.10 1.96 9.27
N THR A 30 -5.38 1.98 8.88
CA THR A 30 -6.48 2.06 9.85
C THR A 30 -6.49 0.85 10.78
N LEU A 31 -6.29 -0.37 10.26
CA LEU A 31 -6.21 -1.58 11.08
C LEU A 31 -5.08 -1.50 12.12
N ALA A 32 -3.86 -1.13 11.70
CA ALA A 32 -2.73 -0.94 12.60
C ALA A 32 -3.01 0.13 13.68
N GLU A 33 -3.58 1.26 13.27
CA GLU A 33 -3.89 2.37 14.18
C GLU A 33 -5.01 2.03 15.17
N LYS A 34 -6.01 1.25 14.77
CA LYS A 34 -7.07 0.74 15.68
C LYS A 34 -6.50 -0.13 16.79
N MET A 35 -5.55 -1.00 16.48
CA MET A 35 -4.89 -1.85 17.47
C MET A 35 -4.01 -1.00 18.39
N ARG A 36 -3.20 -0.08 17.83
CA ARG A 36 -2.40 0.87 18.62
C ARG A 36 -3.27 1.71 19.56
N ALA A 37 -4.40 2.23 19.07
CA ALA A 37 -5.33 3.04 19.85
C ALA A 37 -5.90 2.27 21.04
N ALA A 38 -6.24 0.99 20.86
CA ALA A 38 -6.70 0.12 21.94
C ALA A 38 -5.64 -0.02 23.04
N GLY A 39 -4.40 -0.37 22.67
CA GLY A 39 -3.30 -0.50 23.62
C GLY A 39 -2.89 0.81 24.31
N ALA A 40 -3.23 1.95 23.71
CA ALA A 40 -2.98 3.28 24.26
C ALA A 40 -4.17 3.85 25.08
N GLY A 41 -5.28 3.11 25.23
CA GLY A 41 -6.47 3.62 25.93
C GLY A 41 -7.20 4.74 25.17
N VAL A 42 -7.04 4.82 23.85
CA VAL A 42 -7.71 5.79 22.98
C VAL A 42 -8.91 5.09 22.32
N PRO A 43 -10.17 5.43 22.66
CA PRO A 43 -11.33 4.67 22.20
C PRO A 43 -11.65 4.87 20.71
N ALA A 44 -11.27 6.02 20.14
CA ALA A 44 -11.45 6.32 18.73
C ALA A 44 -10.51 7.43 18.27
N PHE A 45 -10.25 7.51 16.96
CA PHE A 45 -9.42 8.52 16.32
C PHE A 45 -9.98 8.89 14.95
N PHE A 46 -9.55 10.03 14.40
CA PHE A 46 -9.91 10.47 13.06
C PHE A 46 -8.80 10.16 12.05
N THR A 47 -9.17 9.71 10.84
CA THR A 47 -8.26 9.49 9.72
C THR A 47 -8.88 9.94 8.39
N ARG A 48 -8.07 10.41 7.45
CA ARG A 48 -8.53 10.73 6.09
C ARG A 48 -8.65 9.48 5.22
N THR A 49 -7.96 8.40 5.60
CA THR A 49 -8.01 7.11 4.93
C THR A 49 -9.46 6.64 4.82
N GLY A 50 -9.95 6.40 3.60
CA GLY A 50 -11.30 5.90 3.34
C GLY A 50 -12.40 6.96 3.19
N VAL A 51 -12.07 8.25 3.30
CA VAL A 51 -12.98 9.36 2.93
C VAL A 51 -13.38 9.24 1.46
N GLY A 52 -14.67 9.39 1.17
CA GLY A 52 -15.29 9.27 -0.15
C GLY A 52 -15.46 7.84 -0.66
N THR A 53 -15.22 6.82 0.17
CA THR A 53 -15.28 5.41 -0.25
C THR A 53 -16.37 4.62 0.49
N LEU A 54 -16.52 3.32 0.17
CA LEU A 54 -17.39 2.41 0.91
C LEU A 54 -16.97 2.21 2.39
N VAL A 55 -15.74 2.59 2.75
CA VAL A 55 -15.32 2.62 4.17
C VAL A 55 -16.11 3.70 4.91
N GLN A 56 -16.19 4.92 4.37
CA GLN A 56 -16.98 6.01 4.98
C GLN A 56 -18.49 5.75 4.85
N HIS A 57 -18.97 5.41 3.66
CA HIS A 57 -20.41 5.36 3.37
C HIS A 57 -21.09 4.08 3.84
N GLY A 58 -20.31 3.05 4.20
CA GLY A 58 -20.83 1.71 4.43
C GLY A 58 -21.21 1.02 3.11
N GLY A 59 -21.83 -0.16 3.22
CA GLY A 59 -22.27 -0.93 2.05
C GLY A 59 -21.22 -1.88 1.48
N MET A 60 -20.02 -1.96 2.05
CA MET A 60 -19.03 -2.95 1.63
C MET A 60 -19.50 -4.36 1.99
N PRO A 61 -19.49 -5.33 1.05
CA PRO A 61 -19.90 -6.70 1.36
C PRO A 61 -19.09 -7.31 2.49
N MET A 62 -19.78 -7.81 3.52
CA MET A 62 -19.17 -8.50 4.67
C MET A 62 -19.54 -9.97 4.76
N ARG A 63 -20.66 -10.36 4.15
CA ARG A 63 -21.09 -11.76 4.07
C ARG A 63 -21.97 -11.99 2.86
N TYR A 64 -21.75 -13.11 2.18
CA TYR A 64 -22.61 -13.61 1.10
C TYR A 64 -23.60 -14.68 1.60
N SER A 65 -24.64 -14.94 0.83
CA SER A 65 -25.62 -15.97 1.10
C SER A 65 -25.02 -17.37 0.92
N THR A 66 -25.47 -18.33 1.74
CA THR A 66 -25.03 -19.74 1.69
C THR A 66 -25.84 -20.61 0.73
N ASP A 67 -26.85 -20.04 0.06
CA ASP A 67 -27.77 -20.73 -0.87
C ASP A 67 -27.22 -20.84 -2.30
N GLY A 68 -25.96 -20.43 -2.52
CA GLY A 68 -25.32 -20.41 -3.82
C GLY A 68 -25.69 -19.21 -4.70
N SER A 69 -26.62 -18.33 -4.29
CA SER A 69 -27.00 -17.14 -5.06
C SER A 69 -25.95 -16.02 -5.04
N ARG A 70 -24.97 -16.09 -4.12
CA ARG A 70 -23.93 -15.06 -3.90
C ARG A 70 -24.51 -13.66 -3.66
N ASN A 71 -25.69 -13.59 -3.06
CA ASN A 71 -26.29 -12.34 -2.65
C ASN A 71 -25.59 -11.80 -1.40
N VAL A 72 -25.37 -10.48 -1.33
CA VAL A 72 -24.80 -9.86 -0.12
C VAL A 72 -25.87 -9.86 0.97
N VAL A 73 -25.60 -10.51 2.10
CA VAL A 73 -26.53 -10.61 3.25
C VAL A 73 -26.12 -9.73 4.42
N LYS A 74 -24.87 -9.24 4.42
CA LYS A 74 -24.35 -8.32 5.43
C LYS A 74 -23.39 -7.33 4.79
N THR A 75 -23.50 -6.07 5.18
CA THR A 75 -22.65 -4.98 4.69
C THR A 75 -22.04 -4.19 5.84
N SER A 76 -20.95 -3.47 5.56
CA SER A 76 -20.33 -2.54 6.50
C SER A 76 -21.24 -1.36 6.83
N THR A 77 -21.10 -0.83 8.03
CA THR A 77 -21.78 0.37 8.49
C THR A 77 -21.01 1.65 8.12
N PRO A 78 -21.71 2.78 7.92
CA PRO A 78 -21.04 4.06 7.67
C PRO A 78 -20.21 4.51 8.87
N ARG A 79 -19.20 5.34 8.61
CA ARG A 79 -18.37 6.00 9.62
C ARG A 79 -18.82 7.45 9.79
N MET A 80 -18.75 7.94 11.03
CA MET A 80 -18.97 9.36 11.32
C MET A 80 -17.86 10.18 10.65
N ALA A 81 -18.22 11.31 10.05
CA ALA A 81 -17.26 12.22 9.42
C ALA A 81 -17.23 13.57 10.14
N GLY A 82 -16.08 14.24 10.10
CA GLY A 82 -15.90 15.58 10.65
C GLY A 82 -14.87 16.37 9.84
N LEU A 83 -14.98 17.70 9.88
CA LEU A 83 -14.02 18.60 9.25
C LEU A 83 -12.96 19.03 10.25
N PHE A 84 -11.70 18.82 9.92
CA PHE A 84 -10.56 19.21 10.75
C PHE A 84 -9.48 19.85 9.88
N ARG A 85 -8.70 20.76 10.46
CA ARG A 85 -7.47 21.22 9.81
C ARG A 85 -6.49 20.06 9.77
N PRO A 86 -5.83 19.78 8.62
CA PRO A 86 -4.84 18.73 8.59
C PRO A 86 -3.72 18.95 9.61
N PRO A 87 -3.28 17.90 10.32
CA PRO A 87 -2.12 17.98 11.20
C PRO A 87 -0.89 18.47 10.41
N LEU A 88 -0.06 19.32 11.03
CA LEU A 88 1.17 19.88 10.44
C LEU A 88 0.99 20.77 9.19
N ALA A 89 -0.23 21.01 8.72
CA ALA A 89 -0.48 21.92 7.61
C ALA A 89 -0.30 23.40 8.00
N PRO A 90 -0.02 24.28 7.02
CA PRO A 90 0.04 25.73 7.24
C PRO A 90 -1.20 26.30 7.96
N PRO A 91 -1.07 27.42 8.70
CA PRO A 91 -2.19 28.00 9.45
C PRO A 91 -3.44 28.31 8.64
N ASP A 92 -3.28 28.60 7.35
CA ASP A 92 -4.32 28.95 6.37
C ASP A 92 -4.87 27.74 5.60
N ALA A 93 -4.39 26.52 5.89
CA ALA A 93 -4.90 25.31 5.26
C ALA A 93 -6.40 25.13 5.55
N LYS A 94 -7.17 24.88 4.49
CA LYS A 94 -8.61 24.64 4.59
C LYS A 94 -8.88 23.36 5.39
N PRO A 95 -9.94 23.32 6.22
CA PRO A 95 -10.39 22.08 6.84
C PRO A 95 -10.69 21.02 5.78
N THR A 96 -10.32 19.77 6.05
CA THR A 96 -10.63 18.61 5.22
C THR A 96 -11.47 17.62 6.00
N GLU A 97 -12.17 16.75 5.28
CA GLU A 97 -12.96 15.71 5.90
C GLU A 97 -12.07 14.56 6.41
N TYR A 98 -12.42 14.04 7.58
CA TYR A 98 -11.85 12.86 8.21
C TYR A 98 -12.99 11.96 8.69
N ILE A 99 -12.76 10.65 8.75
CA ILE A 99 -13.70 9.68 9.31
C ILE A 99 -13.22 9.16 10.68
N LEU A 100 -14.19 8.92 11.57
CA LEU A 100 -13.97 8.38 12.90
C LEU A 100 -13.82 6.86 12.82
N GLU A 101 -12.74 6.34 13.37
CA GLU A 101 -12.48 4.91 13.53
C GLU A 101 -12.34 4.55 15.00
N GLN A 102 -13.04 3.49 15.41
CA GLN A 102 -13.00 2.99 16.79
C GLN A 102 -11.83 2.04 16.98
N ALA A 103 -11.21 2.08 18.16
CA ALA A 103 -10.15 1.16 18.55
C ALA A 103 -10.59 -0.31 18.46
N MET A 104 -9.62 -1.20 18.24
CA MET A 104 -9.83 -2.64 18.12
C MET A 104 -8.94 -3.38 19.10
N SER A 105 -9.57 -4.05 20.07
CA SER A 105 -8.91 -4.94 21.02
C SER A 105 -9.32 -6.39 20.81
N GLY A 106 -8.48 -7.33 21.25
CA GLY A 106 -8.78 -8.76 21.28
C GLY A 106 -8.78 -9.32 22.70
N ASP A 107 -9.55 -10.38 22.93
CA ASP A 107 -9.40 -11.17 24.17
C ASP A 107 -8.01 -11.79 24.28
N PHE A 108 -7.46 -12.20 23.14
CA PHE A 108 -6.11 -12.73 23.01
C PHE A 108 -5.37 -12.01 21.88
N ALA A 109 -4.09 -11.76 22.10
CA ALA A 109 -3.13 -11.35 21.08
C ALA A 109 -2.10 -12.46 20.91
N LEU A 110 -2.00 -13.00 19.68
CA LEU A 110 -0.97 -13.97 19.32
C LEU A 110 0.06 -13.25 18.48
N VAL A 111 1.30 -13.15 18.97
CA VAL A 111 2.37 -12.43 18.29
C VAL A 111 3.58 -13.33 18.07
N LYS A 112 4.33 -13.05 17.00
CA LYS A 112 5.63 -13.67 16.71
C LYS A 112 6.72 -12.65 16.92
N ALA A 113 7.76 -13.03 17.67
CA ALA A 113 8.98 -12.25 17.83
C ALA A 113 10.21 -13.11 17.53
N TRP A 114 11.36 -12.46 17.37
CA TRP A 114 12.63 -13.15 17.18
C TRP A 114 13.14 -13.66 18.53
N LYS A 115 13.26 -12.75 19.51
CA LYS A 115 13.79 -13.04 20.83
C LYS A 115 12.85 -12.55 21.92
N ALA A 116 12.86 -13.26 23.05
CA ALA A 116 12.31 -12.77 24.31
C ALA A 116 13.24 -13.08 25.49
N ASP A 117 13.17 -12.28 26.54
CA ASP A 117 13.71 -12.63 27.85
C ASP A 117 12.60 -13.18 28.78
N PRO A 118 12.93 -13.70 29.98
CA PRO A 118 11.93 -14.24 30.91
C PRO A 118 10.95 -13.20 31.47
N GLU A 119 11.22 -11.90 31.35
CA GLU A 119 10.30 -10.81 31.74
C GLU A 119 9.34 -10.44 30.61
N GLY A 120 9.44 -11.10 29.44
CA GLY A 120 8.56 -10.90 28.30
C GLY A 120 8.98 -9.77 27.36
N ASN A 121 10.16 -9.18 27.53
CA ASN A 121 10.65 -8.16 26.61
C ASN A 121 10.89 -8.76 25.22
N LEU A 122 10.36 -8.15 24.17
CA LEU A 122 10.45 -8.71 22.80
C LEU A 122 11.36 -7.88 21.89
N VAL A 123 12.14 -8.60 21.09
CA VAL A 123 12.88 -8.07 19.93
C VAL A 123 12.36 -8.75 18.67
N TYR A 124 12.23 -7.99 17.59
CA TYR A 124 11.72 -8.43 16.29
C TYR A 124 12.82 -8.25 15.26
N ARG A 125 12.81 -9.10 14.22
CA ARG A 125 13.83 -9.12 13.19
C ARG A 125 13.28 -8.56 11.89
N MET A 126 13.90 -7.50 11.38
CA MET A 126 13.60 -6.96 10.06
C MET A 126 12.10 -6.64 9.87
N THR A 127 11.50 -7.03 8.74
CA THR A 127 10.11 -6.75 8.39
C THR A 127 9.09 -7.72 9.01
N SER A 128 9.55 -8.75 9.74
CA SER A 128 8.67 -9.60 10.55
C SER A 128 8.09 -8.85 11.75
N ARG A 129 8.63 -7.65 12.08
CA ARG A 129 8.07 -6.73 13.08
C ARG A 129 6.62 -6.35 12.77
N ASN A 130 6.37 -5.74 11.62
CA ASN A 130 5.04 -5.37 11.09
C ASN A 130 3.97 -5.06 12.18
N HIS A 131 2.86 -5.80 12.24
CA HIS A 131 1.75 -5.56 13.17
C HIS A 131 1.99 -6.11 14.58
N ASN A 132 3.02 -6.94 14.80
CA ASN A 132 3.22 -7.63 16.08
C ASN A 132 3.25 -6.68 17.29
N PRO A 133 3.95 -5.52 17.27
CA PRO A 133 3.90 -4.57 18.38
C PRO A 133 2.49 -4.05 18.68
N ALA A 134 1.76 -3.59 17.66
CA ALA A 134 0.40 -3.08 17.85
C ALA A 134 -0.56 -4.17 18.37
N VAL A 135 -0.44 -5.40 17.85
CA VAL A 135 -1.23 -6.56 18.30
C VAL A 135 -0.92 -6.90 19.76
N ALA A 136 0.37 -6.91 20.16
CA ALA A 136 0.79 -7.23 21.53
C ALA A 136 0.17 -6.28 22.56
N THR A 137 0.01 -5.00 22.22
CA THR A 137 -0.60 -4.02 23.12
C THR A 137 -2.13 -4.06 23.15
N ALA A 138 -2.77 -4.68 22.16
CA ALA A 138 -4.22 -4.66 21.96
C ALA A 138 -4.93 -5.92 22.51
N GLY A 139 -4.18 -6.87 23.06
CA GLY A 139 -4.71 -8.09 23.68
C GLY A 139 -4.99 -7.91 25.17
N ARG A 140 -6.08 -8.49 25.67
CA ARG A 140 -6.26 -8.67 27.12
C ARG A 140 -5.29 -9.72 27.69
N ILE A 141 -4.98 -10.74 26.89
CA ILE A 141 -3.94 -11.73 27.16
C ILE A 141 -3.04 -11.84 25.93
N THR A 142 -1.78 -11.48 26.06
CA THR A 142 -0.79 -11.55 24.99
C THR A 142 0.11 -12.77 25.14
N ILE A 143 0.16 -13.57 24.08
CA ILE A 143 0.99 -14.77 23.97
C ILE A 143 1.99 -14.54 22.84
N ALA A 144 3.27 -14.48 23.19
CA ALA A 144 4.37 -14.32 22.26
C ALA A 144 5.03 -15.67 21.97
N GLU A 145 4.94 -16.12 20.72
CA GLU A 145 5.83 -17.16 20.21
C GLU A 145 7.16 -16.51 19.81
N VAL A 146 8.29 -17.05 20.29
CA VAL A 146 9.64 -16.57 19.95
C VAL A 146 10.50 -17.68 19.38
N GLU A 147 11.53 -17.32 18.62
CA GLU A 147 12.52 -18.28 18.12
C GLU A 147 13.54 -18.65 19.21
N GLU A 148 13.90 -17.67 20.05
CA GLU A 148 14.88 -17.85 21.11
C GLU A 148 14.44 -17.14 22.39
N ILE A 149 14.40 -17.87 23.51
CA ILE A 149 14.34 -17.28 24.84
C ILE A 149 15.77 -17.08 25.33
N VAL A 150 16.17 -15.83 25.51
CA VAL A 150 17.52 -15.45 25.95
C VAL A 150 17.56 -15.20 27.47
N PRO A 151 18.73 -15.30 28.13
CA PRO A 151 18.83 -15.02 29.56
C PRO A 151 18.40 -13.58 29.92
N LEU A 152 17.86 -13.41 31.12
CA LEU A 152 17.52 -12.08 31.64
C LEU A 152 18.73 -11.14 31.62
N GLY A 153 18.53 -9.90 31.15
CA GLY A 153 19.57 -8.88 31.04
C GLY A 153 20.48 -9.00 29.81
N SER A 154 20.25 -9.99 28.93
CA SER A 154 21.01 -10.12 27.68
C SER A 154 20.48 -9.25 26.54
N LEU A 155 19.23 -8.80 26.62
CA LEU A 155 18.68 -7.80 25.70
C LEU A 155 19.09 -6.41 26.20
N ASP A 156 19.69 -5.60 25.32
CA ASP A 156 19.96 -4.19 25.63
C ASP A 156 18.62 -3.46 25.83
N PRO A 157 18.40 -2.75 26.95
CA PRO A 157 17.17 -2.01 27.18
C PRO A 157 16.80 -1.00 26.09
N ASN A 158 17.78 -0.48 25.33
CA ASN A 158 17.55 0.43 24.19
C ASN A 158 17.16 -0.29 22.90
N GLU A 159 17.28 -1.62 22.85
CA GLU A 159 16.94 -2.45 21.69
C GLU A 159 15.62 -3.22 21.87
N ILE A 160 14.98 -3.11 23.05
CA ILE A 160 13.66 -3.70 23.32
C ILE A 160 12.61 -2.96 22.49
N HIS A 161 11.89 -3.69 21.62
CA HIS A 161 10.82 -3.11 20.81
C HIS A 161 9.48 -3.11 21.53
N THR A 162 9.13 -4.22 22.19
CA THR A 162 7.91 -4.34 22.99
C THR A 162 8.30 -4.67 24.43
N PRO A 163 8.11 -3.76 25.39
CA PRO A 163 8.37 -4.02 26.79
C PRO A 163 7.50 -5.16 27.34
N GLY A 164 8.05 -5.96 28.25
CA GLY A 164 7.40 -7.15 28.79
C GLY A 164 6.09 -6.93 29.54
N ILE A 165 5.80 -5.68 29.94
CA ILE A 165 4.51 -5.31 30.54
C ILE A 165 3.30 -5.63 29.64
N TYR A 166 3.51 -5.72 28.32
CA TYR A 166 2.47 -6.06 27.35
C TYR A 166 2.34 -7.55 27.05
N VAL A 167 3.15 -8.41 27.69
CA VAL A 167 3.26 -9.84 27.37
C VAL A 167 2.94 -10.68 28.60
N ASP A 168 1.86 -11.46 28.54
CA ASP A 168 1.46 -12.35 29.62
C ASP A 168 2.16 -13.71 29.57
N ARG A 169 2.48 -14.19 28.37
CA ARG A 169 3.04 -15.53 28.14
C ARG A 169 4.06 -15.52 27.01
N VAL A 170 5.19 -16.17 27.24
CA VAL A 170 6.20 -16.45 26.22
C VAL A 170 6.28 -17.95 25.98
N VAL A 171 6.31 -18.35 24.72
CA VAL A 171 6.56 -19.74 24.30
C VAL A 171 7.65 -19.75 23.24
N GLN A 172 8.65 -20.62 23.39
CA GLN A 172 9.63 -20.84 22.34
C GLN A 172 9.06 -21.83 21.33
N GLY A 173 8.95 -21.42 20.06
CA GLY A 173 8.44 -22.25 18.98
C GLY A 173 9.54 -22.91 18.18
N ASP A 174 9.23 -24.06 17.57
CA ASP A 174 10.19 -24.85 16.77
C ASP A 174 10.27 -24.42 15.29
N ARG A 175 9.39 -23.50 14.85
CA ARG A 175 9.18 -23.18 13.44
C ARG A 175 9.89 -21.89 13.02
N ILE A 176 10.69 -22.02 11.97
CA ILE A 176 11.28 -20.92 11.18
C ILE A 176 10.29 -20.51 10.07
N GLY A 177 10.26 -19.23 9.71
CA GLY A 177 9.34 -18.66 8.72
C GLY A 177 9.39 -19.32 7.33
N VAL A 178 8.38 -19.03 6.50
CA VAL A 178 8.26 -19.54 5.13
C VAL A 178 8.26 -18.38 4.14
N ILE A 179 8.97 -18.52 3.03
CA ILE A 179 8.96 -17.55 1.93
C ILE A 179 7.76 -17.82 1.02
N GLU A 180 6.82 -16.87 0.94
CA GLU A 180 5.67 -16.95 0.02
C GLU A 180 6.09 -16.78 -1.44
N ARG A 181 6.88 -15.75 -1.74
CA ARG A 181 7.31 -15.42 -3.11
C ARG A 181 8.82 -15.22 -3.19
N LEU A 182 9.54 -16.32 -3.35
CA LEU A 182 10.98 -16.27 -3.59
C LEU A 182 11.27 -15.46 -4.86
N THR A 183 11.98 -14.35 -4.70
CA THR A 183 12.39 -13.47 -5.78
C THR A 183 13.87 -13.19 -5.62
N LEU A 184 14.67 -13.66 -6.56
CA LEU A 184 16.12 -13.52 -6.55
C LEU A 184 16.56 -12.50 -7.60
N ALA A 185 17.74 -11.91 -7.42
CA ALA A 185 18.36 -11.00 -8.39
C ALA A 185 18.53 -11.62 -9.78
N SER A 186 18.81 -12.93 -9.85
CA SER A 186 18.92 -13.68 -11.12
C SER A 186 17.62 -13.75 -11.93
N LYS A 187 16.47 -13.43 -11.33
CA LYS A 187 15.17 -13.45 -12.00
C LYS A 187 15.11 -12.33 -13.04
N LYS A 188 15.27 -12.68 -14.31
CA LYS A 188 15.05 -11.76 -15.42
C LYS A 188 13.57 -11.40 -15.53
N PHE A 189 13.26 -10.13 -15.33
CA PHE A 189 11.96 -9.58 -15.67
C PHE A 189 11.99 -9.23 -17.16
N ASN A 190 11.58 -10.15 -18.03
CA ASN A 190 11.29 -9.83 -19.43
C ASN A 190 10.02 -8.98 -19.47
N VAL A 191 10.14 -7.70 -19.12
CA VAL A 191 9.08 -6.72 -19.31
C VAL A 191 9.47 -5.97 -20.57
N GLU A 192 8.97 -6.45 -21.70
CA GLU A 192 9.02 -5.71 -22.96
C GLU A 192 7.63 -5.08 -23.21
N GLY A 193 7.60 -3.95 -23.92
CA GLY A 193 6.37 -3.34 -24.41
C GLY A 193 5.75 -2.31 -23.45
N SER A 194 4.41 -2.28 -23.37
CA SER A 194 3.64 -1.21 -22.71
C SER A 194 4.07 -0.94 -21.27
N ARG A 195 4.28 -2.01 -20.48
CA ARG A 195 4.59 -1.91 -19.05
C ARG A 195 5.97 -1.33 -18.78
N GLU A 196 6.96 -1.68 -19.59
CA GLU A 196 8.31 -1.11 -19.51
C GLU A 196 8.27 0.38 -19.82
N ARG A 197 7.60 0.77 -20.91
CA ARG A 197 7.42 2.17 -21.29
C ARG A 197 6.82 2.99 -20.15
N ILE A 198 5.72 2.49 -19.55
CA ILE A 198 5.07 3.17 -18.43
C ILE A 198 6.04 3.32 -17.25
N ALA A 199 6.79 2.27 -16.89
CA ALA A 199 7.75 2.33 -15.79
C ALA A 199 8.90 3.32 -16.07
N ARG A 200 9.44 3.31 -17.30
CA ARG A 200 10.50 4.23 -17.74
C ARG A 200 10.05 5.68 -17.75
N ARG A 201 8.79 5.96 -18.11
CA ARG A 201 8.21 7.30 -18.01
C ARG A 201 7.99 7.67 -16.54
N ALA A 202 7.43 6.78 -15.74
CA ALA A 202 7.15 7.04 -14.33
C ALA A 202 8.42 7.28 -13.51
N ALA A 203 9.57 6.70 -13.89
CA ALA A 203 10.85 6.99 -13.25
C ALA A 203 11.31 8.45 -13.39
N LEU A 204 10.79 9.18 -14.38
CA LEU A 204 11.06 10.62 -14.53
C LEU A 204 10.23 11.48 -13.56
N GLU A 205 9.31 10.90 -12.79
CA GLU A 205 8.59 11.58 -11.71
C GLU A 205 9.36 11.62 -10.40
N LEU A 206 10.45 10.86 -10.30
CA LEU A 206 11.29 10.77 -9.12
C LEU A 206 12.20 12.00 -9.03
N VAL A 207 12.29 12.58 -7.83
CA VAL A 207 13.20 13.68 -7.53
C VAL A 207 14.28 13.21 -6.56
N ASP A 208 15.49 13.72 -6.74
CA ASP A 208 16.64 13.43 -5.88
C ASP A 208 16.33 13.78 -4.41
N GLY A 209 16.58 12.83 -3.51
CA GLY A 209 16.30 12.92 -2.07
C GLY A 209 14.88 12.52 -1.65
N ASP A 210 13.99 12.16 -2.57
CA ASP A 210 12.60 11.81 -2.21
C ASP A 210 12.50 10.48 -1.44
N TYR A 211 11.56 10.45 -0.49
CA TYR A 211 11.02 9.22 0.08
C TYR A 211 9.81 8.76 -0.74
N VAL A 212 9.89 7.55 -1.29
CA VAL A 212 8.93 7.07 -2.30
C VAL A 212 8.31 5.75 -1.87
N ASN A 213 7.00 5.63 -2.01
CA ASN A 213 6.30 4.36 -1.91
C ASN A 213 5.90 3.87 -3.31
N LEU A 214 6.24 2.62 -3.62
CA LEU A 214 5.92 1.98 -4.89
C LEU A 214 4.97 0.81 -4.67
N GLY A 215 3.79 0.88 -5.28
CA GLY A 215 2.84 -0.22 -5.32
C GLY A 215 3.37 -1.44 -6.07
N ILE A 216 2.63 -2.54 -5.96
CA ILE A 216 2.94 -3.78 -6.68
C ILE A 216 2.69 -3.62 -8.19
N GLY A 217 3.50 -4.32 -9.00
CA GLY A 217 3.32 -4.39 -10.46
C GLY A 217 4.21 -3.40 -11.21
N ILE A 218 3.62 -2.59 -12.10
CA ILE A 218 4.36 -1.56 -12.85
C ILE A 218 5.12 -0.60 -11.91
N PRO A 219 4.55 -0.10 -10.79
CA PRO A 219 5.30 0.81 -9.92
C PRO A 219 6.57 0.17 -9.35
N THR A 220 6.58 -1.13 -9.03
CA THR A 220 7.79 -1.82 -8.56
C THR A 220 8.90 -1.82 -9.61
N LEU A 221 8.58 -1.78 -10.91
CA LEU A 221 9.58 -1.71 -11.98
C LEU A 221 10.24 -0.33 -12.08
N VAL A 222 9.62 0.72 -11.54
CA VAL A 222 10.12 2.10 -11.63
C VAL A 222 11.50 2.23 -10.98
N SER A 223 11.76 1.49 -9.90
CA SER A 223 13.07 1.49 -9.22
C SER A 223 14.23 0.99 -10.09
N ASN A 224 13.96 0.25 -11.17
CA ASN A 224 14.98 -0.21 -12.10
C ASN A 224 15.38 0.86 -13.15
N TYR A 225 14.62 1.96 -13.23
CA TYR A 225 14.82 3.01 -14.24
C TYR A 225 15.09 4.39 -13.64
N VAL A 226 15.43 4.44 -12.34
CA VAL A 226 15.81 5.66 -11.64
C VAL A 226 16.99 6.31 -12.37
N PRO A 227 16.91 7.60 -12.72
CA PRO A 227 18.01 8.29 -13.39
C PRO A 227 19.32 8.27 -12.57
N GLU A 228 20.48 8.21 -13.22
CA GLU A 228 21.81 8.05 -12.57
C GLU A 228 22.16 9.09 -11.50
N LYS A 229 21.52 10.27 -11.53
CA LYS A 229 21.79 11.39 -10.61
C LYS A 229 20.62 11.63 -9.64
N VAL A 230 19.75 10.64 -9.48
CA VAL A 230 18.59 10.69 -8.61
C VAL A 230 18.75 9.56 -7.60
N GLU A 231 18.97 9.92 -6.35
CA GLU A 231 18.92 8.99 -5.24
C GLU A 231 17.56 9.12 -4.55
N ILE A 232 16.89 7.99 -4.35
CA ILE A 232 15.59 7.94 -3.65
C ILE A 232 15.67 6.92 -2.52
N THR A 233 14.84 7.12 -1.50
CA THR A 233 14.67 6.13 -0.44
C THR A 233 13.31 5.46 -0.55
N LEU A 234 13.32 4.16 -0.82
CA LEU A 234 12.08 3.37 -0.93
C LEU A 234 11.53 3.00 0.45
N GLN A 235 10.27 3.36 0.67
CA GLN A 235 9.49 2.97 1.84
C GLN A 235 8.63 1.74 1.49
N SER A 236 8.60 0.75 2.38
CA SER A 236 7.69 -0.41 2.30
C SER A 236 6.70 -0.39 3.45
N GLU A 237 5.41 -0.47 3.11
CA GLU A 237 4.31 -0.33 4.06
C GLU A 237 4.31 -1.39 5.17
N ASN A 238 4.97 -2.53 4.97
CA ASN A 238 5.14 -3.59 5.98
C ASN A 238 6.23 -3.30 7.04
N GLY A 239 6.93 -2.17 6.96
CA GLY A 239 7.80 -1.70 8.05
C GLY A 239 9.27 -1.56 7.68
N MET A 240 9.59 -0.99 6.52
CA MET A 240 10.96 -0.79 6.07
C MET A 240 11.15 0.56 5.37
N LEU A 241 12.30 1.19 5.57
CA LEU A 241 12.78 2.34 4.81
C LEU A 241 14.18 2.03 4.30
N GLY A 242 14.45 2.27 3.02
CA GLY A 242 15.70 1.88 2.36
C GLY A 242 15.65 0.45 1.78
N VAL A 243 14.56 0.12 1.07
CA VAL A 243 14.44 -1.18 0.37
C VAL A 243 15.51 -1.30 -0.72
N GLY A 244 16.28 -2.38 -0.68
CA GLY A 244 17.30 -2.71 -1.69
C GLY A 244 16.78 -3.62 -2.81
N PRO A 245 17.68 -4.07 -3.70
CA PRO A 245 17.35 -5.04 -4.76
C PRO A 245 16.90 -6.39 -4.20
N PHE A 246 16.45 -7.28 -5.08
CA PHE A 246 16.23 -8.67 -4.72
C PHE A 246 17.55 -9.36 -4.29
N PRO A 247 17.51 -10.31 -3.35
CA PRO A 247 18.70 -11.00 -2.85
C PRO A 247 19.32 -11.92 -3.92
N GLU A 248 20.62 -12.15 -3.79
CA GLU A 248 21.30 -13.25 -4.48
C GLU A 248 20.90 -14.60 -3.86
N SER A 249 21.04 -15.68 -4.63
CA SER A 249 20.73 -17.03 -4.13
C SER A 249 21.57 -17.37 -2.89
N GLY A 250 20.91 -17.87 -1.84
CA GLY A 250 21.51 -18.16 -0.53
C GLY A 250 21.53 -16.97 0.42
N SER A 251 21.10 -15.78 -0.01
CA SER A 251 20.96 -14.59 0.85
C SER A 251 19.50 -14.18 1.08
N GLU A 252 18.54 -14.94 0.54
CA GLU A 252 17.13 -14.76 0.83
C GLU A 252 16.80 -14.98 2.31
N ASP A 253 15.95 -14.12 2.87
CA ASP A 253 15.51 -14.19 4.27
C ASP A 253 13.98 -14.05 4.33
N CYS A 254 13.30 -14.95 5.05
CA CYS A 254 11.84 -14.89 5.21
C CYS A 254 11.37 -13.70 6.04
N ASP A 255 12.24 -13.11 6.86
CA ASP A 255 11.93 -11.91 7.66
C ASP A 255 12.10 -10.61 6.86
N LEU A 256 12.68 -10.66 5.66
CA LEU A 256 12.98 -9.49 4.84
C LEU A 256 12.25 -9.54 3.50
N ILE A 257 11.04 -8.98 3.50
CA ILE A 257 10.17 -8.94 2.33
C ILE A 257 9.63 -7.53 2.08
N ASN A 258 9.21 -7.26 0.86
CA ASN A 258 8.47 -6.04 0.52
C ASN A 258 6.95 -6.21 0.70
N ALA A 259 6.19 -5.13 0.48
CA ALA A 259 4.72 -5.13 0.50
C ALA A 259 4.09 -6.22 -0.38
N GLY A 260 4.71 -6.51 -1.53
CA GLY A 260 4.32 -7.54 -2.50
C GLY A 260 4.68 -8.98 -2.11
N LYS A 261 5.18 -9.21 -0.88
CA LYS A 261 5.55 -10.52 -0.32
C LYS A 261 6.77 -11.16 -0.99
N GLN A 262 7.57 -10.37 -1.68
CA GLN A 262 8.81 -10.80 -2.33
C GLN A 262 10.00 -10.58 -1.42
N THR A 263 10.93 -11.52 -1.40
CA THR A 263 12.23 -11.39 -0.73
C THR A 263 13.00 -10.20 -1.28
N VAL A 264 13.55 -9.36 -0.41
CA VAL A 264 14.34 -8.16 -0.78
C VAL A 264 15.61 -8.09 0.08
N THR A 265 16.49 -7.14 -0.24
CA THR A 265 17.63 -6.76 0.59
C THR A 265 17.40 -5.38 1.21
N ALA A 266 18.32 -4.94 2.07
CA ALA A 266 18.32 -3.61 2.68
C ALA A 266 19.51 -2.81 2.17
N LEU A 267 19.29 -1.54 1.84
CA LEU A 267 20.37 -0.60 1.53
C LEU A 267 21.09 -0.15 2.79
N ASP A 268 22.28 0.41 2.63
CA ASP A 268 22.98 1.10 3.71
C ASP A 268 22.11 2.25 4.25
N GLY A 269 22.00 2.33 5.58
CA GLY A 269 21.12 3.30 6.25
C GLY A 269 19.65 2.89 6.34
N ALA A 270 19.29 1.66 5.93
CA ALA A 270 17.93 1.15 6.09
C ALA A 270 17.48 1.08 7.56
N SER A 271 16.17 1.18 7.77
CA SER A 271 15.54 1.06 9.09
C SER A 271 14.27 0.22 9.05
N TYR A 272 13.97 -0.44 10.17
CA TYR A 272 12.77 -1.27 10.35
C TYR A 272 11.86 -0.71 11.43
N PHE A 273 10.55 -0.82 11.23
CA PHE A 273 9.54 -0.27 12.12
C PHE A 273 8.24 -1.08 12.07
N SER A 274 7.35 -0.81 13.02
CA SER A 274 6.04 -1.45 13.10
C SER A 274 5.07 -0.89 12.06
N ALA A 275 3.98 -1.60 11.80
CA ALA A 275 2.96 -1.21 10.84
C ALA A 275 2.25 0.10 11.24
N ASP A 276 1.98 0.32 12.52
CA ASP A 276 1.41 1.57 13.01
C ASP A 276 2.35 2.75 12.76
N GLN A 277 3.66 2.60 12.99
CA GLN A 277 4.65 3.63 12.66
C GLN A 277 4.80 3.83 11.14
N SER A 278 4.75 2.75 10.35
CA SER A 278 4.77 2.79 8.89
C SER A 278 3.61 3.63 8.35
N PHE A 279 2.40 3.40 8.83
CA PHE A 279 1.24 4.14 8.38
C PHE A 279 1.09 5.51 9.04
N ALA A 280 1.71 5.77 10.19
CA ALA A 280 1.90 7.12 10.69
C ALA A 280 2.79 7.93 9.74
N MET A 281 3.90 7.35 9.26
CA MET A 281 4.78 7.97 8.25
C MET A 281 4.01 8.27 6.95
N ILE A 282 3.25 7.30 6.45
CA ILE A 282 2.44 7.46 5.23
C ILE A 282 1.36 8.53 5.44
N ARG A 283 0.49 8.39 6.44
CA ARG A 283 -0.63 9.33 6.67
C ARG A 283 -0.18 10.73 7.07
N GLY A 284 1.01 10.86 7.65
CA GLY A 284 1.64 12.13 7.98
C GLY A 284 2.27 12.86 6.78
N ALA A 285 2.13 12.32 5.56
CA ALA A 285 2.74 12.86 4.34
C ALA A 285 4.27 12.99 4.42
N HIS A 286 4.93 12.04 5.10
CA HIS A 286 6.39 12.02 5.19
C HIS A 286 7.05 11.42 3.94
N CYS A 287 6.29 10.64 3.15
CA CYS A 287 6.67 10.26 1.79
C CYS A 287 6.30 11.41 0.82
N GLN A 288 7.18 11.72 -0.14
CA GLN A 288 6.91 12.79 -1.12
C GLN A 288 6.07 12.28 -2.28
N LEU A 289 6.29 11.02 -2.68
CA LEU A 289 5.67 10.42 -3.85
C LEU A 289 5.14 9.00 -3.57
N THR A 290 3.94 8.75 -4.04
CA THR A 290 3.34 7.42 -4.13
C THR A 290 3.08 7.09 -5.60
N ILE A 291 3.56 5.94 -6.06
CA ILE A 291 3.23 5.43 -7.41
C ILE A 291 2.42 4.14 -7.29
N LEU A 292 1.22 4.10 -7.88
CA LEU A 292 0.29 2.97 -7.76
C LEU A 292 -0.30 2.54 -9.10
N GLY A 293 -0.68 1.27 -9.20
CA GLY A 293 -1.54 0.79 -10.27
C GLY A 293 -3.01 1.11 -10.03
N SER A 294 -3.78 1.34 -11.10
CA SER A 294 -5.24 1.51 -11.01
C SER A 294 -6.02 0.71 -12.05
N MET A 295 -7.27 0.36 -11.72
CA MET A 295 -8.23 -0.21 -12.65
C MET A 295 -9.01 0.88 -13.38
N GLN A 296 -9.37 1.96 -12.69
CA GLN A 296 -10.01 3.14 -13.26
C GLN A 296 -9.49 4.43 -12.61
N VAL A 297 -9.46 5.52 -13.37
CA VAL A 297 -9.24 6.87 -12.85
C VAL A 297 -10.30 7.81 -13.41
N SER A 298 -10.84 8.71 -12.60
CA SER A 298 -11.83 9.69 -13.05
C SER A 298 -11.18 10.97 -13.62
N ALA A 299 -11.96 11.77 -14.33
CA ALA A 299 -11.56 13.08 -14.83
C ALA A 299 -11.10 14.04 -13.72
N TYR A 300 -11.49 13.79 -12.47
CA TYR A 300 -11.19 14.63 -11.31
C TYR A 300 -10.23 13.94 -10.33
N GLY A 301 -9.57 12.85 -10.75
CA GLY A 301 -8.56 12.17 -9.95
C GLY A 301 -9.10 11.20 -8.90
N ASP A 302 -10.34 10.72 -9.04
CA ASP A 302 -10.79 9.57 -8.25
C ASP A 302 -10.07 8.31 -8.73
N MET A 303 -9.75 7.41 -7.82
CA MET A 303 -9.02 6.17 -8.11
C MET A 303 -9.82 4.96 -7.65
N ALA A 304 -9.86 3.89 -8.43
CA ALA A 304 -10.46 2.61 -8.05
C ALA A 304 -9.56 1.43 -8.43
N ASN A 305 -9.14 0.62 -7.45
CA ASN A 305 -8.17 -0.46 -7.71
C ASN A 305 -8.29 -1.73 -6.83
N TYR A 306 -9.28 -1.83 -5.92
CA TYR A 306 -9.28 -2.90 -4.91
C TYR A 306 -10.45 -3.89 -4.98
N LEU A 307 -11.55 -3.53 -5.66
CA LEU A 307 -12.80 -4.28 -5.64
C LEU A 307 -13.48 -4.24 -7.02
N ILE A 308 -13.82 -5.42 -7.53
CA ILE A 308 -14.73 -5.57 -8.67
C ILE A 308 -15.95 -6.36 -8.18
N PRO A 309 -17.12 -5.72 -7.99
CA PRO A 309 -18.31 -6.40 -7.52
C PRO A 309 -18.62 -7.68 -8.30
N GLY A 310 -18.79 -8.79 -7.58
CA GLY A 310 -19.10 -10.11 -8.17
C GLY A 310 -17.94 -10.83 -8.85
N LYS A 311 -16.73 -10.25 -8.90
CA LYS A 311 -15.56 -10.87 -9.54
C LYS A 311 -14.31 -10.92 -8.66
N LEU A 312 -13.92 -9.81 -8.04
CA LEU A 312 -12.64 -9.71 -7.32
C LEU A 312 -12.85 -8.99 -6.00
N VAL A 313 -12.56 -9.66 -4.88
CA VAL A 313 -12.61 -9.07 -3.53
C VAL A 313 -11.32 -9.42 -2.77
N LYS A 314 -10.20 -8.83 -3.18
CA LYS A 314 -8.91 -9.05 -2.50
C LYS A 314 -8.66 -8.11 -1.31
N GLY A 315 -9.37 -6.98 -1.23
CA GLY A 315 -9.16 -5.96 -0.20
C GLY A 315 -8.19 -4.86 -0.65
N MET A 316 -8.19 -3.74 0.08
CA MET A 316 -7.48 -2.52 -0.29
C MET A 316 -6.01 -2.49 0.14
N GLY A 317 -5.57 -3.36 1.06
CA GLY A 317 -4.22 -3.29 1.62
C GLY A 317 -3.91 -1.89 2.16
N GLY A 318 -2.70 -1.38 1.87
CA GLY A 318 -2.31 -0.01 2.19
C GLY A 318 -2.75 1.06 1.18
N ALA A 319 -3.42 0.70 0.08
CA ALA A 319 -3.66 1.62 -1.03
C ALA A 319 -4.46 2.86 -0.64
N MET A 320 -5.49 2.71 0.22
CA MET A 320 -6.30 3.83 0.69
C MET A 320 -5.48 4.80 1.58
N ASP A 321 -4.57 4.29 2.40
CA ASP A 321 -3.73 5.13 3.26
C ASP A 321 -2.71 5.92 2.42
N LEU A 322 -2.11 5.24 1.43
CA LEU A 322 -1.13 5.83 0.53
C LEU A 322 -1.72 7.02 -0.25
N VAL A 323 -2.89 6.85 -0.86
CA VAL A 323 -3.52 7.93 -1.65
C VAL A 323 -4.20 9.01 -0.80
N ALA A 324 -4.58 8.70 0.43
CA ALA A 324 -5.19 9.68 1.34
C ALA A 324 -4.15 10.54 2.08
N SER A 325 -2.86 10.18 2.01
CA SER A 325 -1.77 10.81 2.76
C SER A 325 -1.62 12.31 2.51
N GLY A 326 -1.95 12.79 1.31
CA GLY A 326 -1.60 14.14 0.86
C GLY A 326 -0.22 14.23 0.19
N SER A 327 0.49 13.11 0.08
CA SER A 327 1.66 12.98 -0.81
C SER A 327 1.22 13.10 -2.26
N ARG A 328 2.16 13.40 -3.17
CA ARG A 328 1.87 13.36 -4.60
C ARG A 328 1.58 11.91 -5.03
N VAL A 329 0.51 11.71 -5.80
CA VAL A 329 0.07 10.38 -6.29
C VAL A 329 0.17 10.31 -7.81
N VAL A 330 0.99 9.38 -8.29
CA VAL A 330 1.12 9.04 -9.70
C VAL A 330 0.49 7.68 -9.95
N VAL A 331 -0.47 7.60 -10.87
CA VAL A 331 -1.04 6.34 -11.32
C VAL A 331 -0.31 5.86 -12.57
N THR A 332 0.18 4.62 -12.53
CA THR A 332 0.72 3.91 -13.70
C THR A 332 -0.25 2.83 -14.14
N MET A 333 -0.75 2.88 -15.36
CA MET A 333 -1.73 1.92 -15.84
C MET A 333 -1.73 1.80 -17.36
N GLU A 334 -2.09 0.64 -17.89
CA GLU A 334 -2.49 0.53 -19.30
C GLU A 334 -3.74 1.39 -19.55
N HIS A 335 -3.76 2.07 -20.70
CA HIS A 335 -4.75 3.10 -21.03
C HIS A 335 -6.17 2.52 -21.16
N CYS A 336 -6.28 1.39 -21.86
CA CYS A 336 -7.52 0.64 -22.06
C CYS A 336 -7.48 -0.71 -21.35
N ASP A 337 -8.65 -1.31 -21.15
CA ASP A 337 -8.75 -2.72 -20.79
C ASP A 337 -8.46 -3.65 -21.99
N LYS A 338 -8.46 -4.96 -21.75
CA LYS A 338 -8.22 -5.98 -22.79
C LYS A 338 -9.27 -6.01 -23.92
N HIS A 339 -10.39 -5.31 -23.76
CA HIS A 339 -11.47 -5.19 -24.74
C HIS A 339 -11.42 -3.85 -25.48
N GLY A 340 -10.45 -2.98 -25.16
CA GLY A 340 -10.31 -1.65 -25.75
C GLY A 340 -11.14 -0.57 -25.06
N ASN A 341 -11.84 -0.88 -23.96
CA ASN A 341 -12.61 0.14 -23.24
C ASN A 341 -11.66 1.06 -22.47
N SER A 342 -11.97 2.36 -22.45
CA SER A 342 -11.21 3.33 -21.65
C SER A 342 -11.23 2.94 -20.17
N LYS A 343 -10.09 3.14 -19.50
CA LYS A 343 -10.00 3.08 -18.03
C LYS A 343 -9.92 4.48 -17.40
N ILE A 344 -9.82 5.52 -18.22
CA ILE A 344 -9.86 6.92 -17.80
C ILE A 344 -11.25 7.46 -18.13
N LEU A 345 -12.06 7.69 -17.12
CA LEU A 345 -13.51 7.86 -17.24
C LEU A 345 -13.98 9.24 -16.71
N PRO A 346 -15.15 9.76 -17.11
CA PRO A 346 -15.72 10.94 -16.46
C PRO A 346 -15.94 10.74 -14.96
N SER A 347 -16.30 9.52 -14.55
CA SER A 347 -16.44 9.09 -13.16
C SER A 347 -16.17 7.59 -13.08
N CYS A 348 -15.50 7.13 -12.03
CA CYS A 348 -15.28 5.69 -11.83
C CYS A 348 -16.62 4.97 -11.64
N THR A 349 -16.72 3.77 -12.19
CA THR A 349 -17.87 2.87 -12.00
C THR A 349 -17.56 1.79 -10.96
N LEU A 350 -16.28 1.55 -10.68
CA LEU A 350 -15.82 0.68 -9.61
C LEU A 350 -15.77 1.42 -8.27
N PRO A 351 -15.88 0.69 -7.13
CA PRO A 351 -15.72 1.26 -5.80
C PRO A 351 -14.38 1.98 -5.63
N LEU A 352 -14.44 3.21 -5.12
CA LEU A 352 -13.29 4.08 -4.99
C LEU A 352 -12.31 3.60 -3.91
N THR A 353 -11.03 3.66 -4.24
CA THR A 353 -9.89 3.64 -3.32
C THR A 353 -9.68 5.02 -2.69
N GLY A 354 -9.88 6.09 -3.46
CA GLY A 354 -9.79 7.46 -2.97
C GLY A 354 -10.46 8.44 -3.93
N LYS A 355 -11.00 9.54 -3.38
CA LYS A 355 -11.71 10.58 -4.12
C LYS A 355 -10.81 11.80 -4.32
N GLY A 356 -10.60 12.21 -5.57
CA GLY A 356 -9.75 13.35 -5.93
C GLY A 356 -8.33 13.26 -5.36
N VAL A 357 -7.70 12.08 -5.49
CA VAL A 357 -6.40 11.77 -4.88
C VAL A 357 -5.26 11.68 -5.89
N VAL A 358 -5.56 11.51 -7.18
CA VAL A 358 -4.54 11.33 -8.23
C VAL A 358 -4.07 12.69 -8.75
N ASP A 359 -2.75 12.87 -8.88
CA ASP A 359 -2.15 14.08 -9.47
C ASP A 359 -1.72 13.87 -10.92
N THR A 360 -1.30 12.65 -11.28
CA THR A 360 -0.76 12.34 -12.61
C THR A 360 -1.14 10.93 -13.02
N ILE A 361 -1.54 10.76 -14.28
CA ILE A 361 -1.86 9.46 -14.89
C ILE A 361 -0.84 9.22 -15.99
N ILE A 362 -0.13 8.10 -15.91
CA ILE A 362 0.87 7.68 -16.90
C ILE A 362 0.40 6.36 -17.52
N THR A 363 0.23 6.38 -18.83
CA THR A 363 -0.07 5.19 -19.63
C THR A 363 0.99 4.95 -20.70
N GLU A 364 0.85 3.85 -21.44
CA GLU A 364 1.72 3.54 -22.57
C GLU A 364 1.51 4.46 -23.78
N LYS A 365 0.47 5.30 -23.75
CA LYS A 365 0.03 6.19 -24.83
C LYS A 365 0.15 7.68 -24.49
N ALA A 366 -0.07 8.05 -23.23
CA ALA A 366 -0.18 9.46 -22.84
C ALA A 366 0.15 9.69 -21.37
N VAL A 367 0.44 10.95 -21.05
CA VAL A 367 0.53 11.45 -19.67
C VAL A 367 -0.49 12.57 -19.47
N PHE A 368 -1.31 12.42 -18.44
CA PHE A 368 -2.26 13.44 -18.00
C PHE A 368 -1.88 13.99 -16.65
N LYS A 369 -2.04 15.30 -16.47
CA LYS A 369 -2.13 15.93 -15.15
C LYS A 369 -3.59 16.04 -14.75
N VAL A 370 -3.87 15.78 -13.48
CA VAL A 370 -5.16 16.14 -12.88
C VAL A 370 -5.03 17.58 -12.40
N LEU A 371 -5.89 18.45 -12.91
CA LEU A 371 -5.84 19.87 -12.56
C LEU A 371 -6.47 20.11 -11.18
N PRO A 372 -5.89 21.01 -10.36
CA PRO A 372 -6.46 21.38 -9.06
C PRO A 372 -7.90 21.89 -9.14
N ASP A 373 -8.58 21.95 -7.99
CA ASP A 373 -9.93 22.50 -7.84
C ASP A 373 -11.00 21.85 -8.76
N LEU A 374 -10.84 20.56 -9.05
CA LEU A 374 -11.73 19.78 -9.92
C LEU A 374 -11.80 20.33 -11.36
N ASN A 375 -10.71 20.88 -11.88
CA ASN A 375 -10.64 21.43 -13.24
C ASN A 375 -10.37 20.38 -14.33
N GLY A 376 -10.60 19.10 -14.05
CA GLY A 376 -10.49 18.02 -15.04
C GLY A 376 -9.06 17.57 -15.30
N LEU A 377 -8.84 16.95 -16.48
CA LEU A 377 -7.54 16.45 -16.92
C LEU A 377 -6.92 17.38 -17.97
N GLU A 378 -5.59 17.48 -17.95
CA GLU A 378 -4.80 18.11 -19.01
C GLU A 378 -3.83 17.08 -19.61
N LEU A 379 -3.90 16.87 -20.92
CA LEU A 379 -2.96 16.05 -21.68
C LEU A 379 -1.65 16.82 -21.88
N ILE A 380 -0.55 16.31 -21.31
CA ILE A 380 0.76 16.98 -21.33
C ILE A 380 1.81 16.26 -22.16
N GLU A 381 1.69 14.95 -22.33
CA GLU A 381 2.62 14.17 -23.17
C GLU A 381 1.87 13.09 -23.96
N VAL A 382 2.30 12.83 -25.20
CA VAL A 382 1.75 11.81 -26.11
C VAL A 382 2.87 10.92 -26.63
N GLU A 383 2.65 9.61 -26.66
CA GLU A 383 3.64 8.64 -27.14
C GLU A 383 4.00 8.83 -28.61
N LYS A 384 5.24 8.51 -28.98
CA LYS A 384 5.66 8.50 -30.37
C LYS A 384 4.79 7.53 -31.19
N GLY A 385 4.07 8.07 -32.16
CA GLY A 385 3.19 7.31 -33.06
C GLY A 385 1.71 7.39 -32.68
N GLU A 386 1.38 7.97 -31.53
CA GLU A 386 0.02 8.38 -31.18
C GLU A 386 -0.22 9.84 -31.59
N THR A 387 -1.49 10.23 -31.77
CA THR A 387 -1.89 11.63 -31.99
C THR A 387 -2.85 12.07 -30.90
N VAL A 388 -3.04 13.38 -30.72
CA VAL A 388 -4.03 13.89 -29.77
C VAL A 388 -5.42 13.34 -30.08
N GLU A 389 -5.77 13.18 -31.35
CA GLU A 389 -7.02 12.57 -31.80
C GLU A 389 -7.12 11.10 -31.39
N SER A 390 -6.05 10.30 -31.57
CA SER A 390 -6.08 8.89 -31.13
C SER A 390 -6.26 8.75 -29.62
N ILE A 391 -5.69 9.67 -28.84
CA ILE A 391 -5.91 9.74 -27.39
C ILE A 391 -7.37 10.09 -27.07
N LYS A 392 -7.96 11.07 -27.76
CA LYS A 392 -9.39 11.41 -27.60
C LYS A 392 -10.30 10.21 -27.91
N ASP A 393 -9.99 9.45 -28.94
CA ASP A 393 -10.80 8.29 -29.37
C ASP A 393 -10.75 7.13 -28.37
N CYS A 394 -9.73 7.05 -27.51
CA CYS A 394 -9.57 5.97 -26.52
C CYS A 394 -9.68 6.42 -25.05
N THR A 395 -10.05 7.69 -24.81
CA THR A 395 -10.25 8.26 -23.47
C THR A 395 -11.69 8.77 -23.32
N ASP A 396 -12.48 8.14 -22.46
CA ASP A 396 -13.86 8.58 -22.20
C ASP A 396 -13.95 9.84 -21.34
N ALA A 397 -12.95 10.10 -20.48
CA ALA A 397 -12.89 11.31 -19.67
C ALA A 397 -12.68 12.57 -20.54
N PRO A 398 -13.39 13.69 -20.27
CA PRO A 398 -13.05 14.95 -20.91
C PRO A 398 -11.68 15.43 -20.41
N PHE A 399 -10.88 15.95 -21.34
CA PHE A 399 -9.58 16.54 -21.04
C PHE A 399 -9.28 17.74 -21.95
N THR A 400 -8.48 18.67 -21.45
CA THR A 400 -7.87 19.74 -22.24
C THR A 400 -6.51 19.28 -22.77
N VAL A 401 -6.04 19.91 -23.83
CA VAL A 401 -4.70 19.65 -24.40
C VAL A 401 -3.81 20.81 -24.02
N SER A 402 -2.64 20.53 -23.44
CA SER A 402 -1.68 21.57 -23.11
C SER A 402 -1.18 22.26 -24.39
N ASP A 403 -1.04 23.59 -24.36
CA ASP A 403 -0.48 24.38 -25.46
C ASP A 403 0.96 23.95 -25.82
N ASP A 404 1.66 23.30 -24.89
CA ASP A 404 3.02 22.78 -25.02
C ASP A 404 3.03 21.25 -24.85
N VAL A 405 2.05 20.53 -25.42
CA VAL A 405 2.01 19.06 -25.40
C VAL A 405 3.28 18.49 -26.06
N LYS A 406 3.97 17.59 -25.34
CA LYS A 406 5.29 17.07 -25.77
C LYS A 406 5.20 15.61 -26.20
N PRO A 407 6.17 15.14 -27.01
CA PRO A 407 6.42 13.71 -27.10
C PRO A 407 6.72 13.14 -25.70
N MET A 408 6.14 11.98 -25.40
CA MET A 408 6.37 11.30 -24.13
C MET A 408 7.85 10.95 -23.95
N ARG A 409 8.36 11.29 -22.76
CA ARG A 409 9.77 11.08 -22.41
C ARG A 409 9.95 9.72 -21.75
N GLU A 410 11.12 9.13 -21.87
CA GLU A 410 11.44 7.89 -21.17
C GLU A 410 12.81 8.00 -20.53
N SER A 411 12.94 7.52 -19.29
CA SER A 411 14.25 7.34 -18.68
C SER A 411 15.09 6.38 -19.53
N ARG A 412 16.37 6.69 -19.75
CA ARG A 412 17.30 5.77 -20.39
C ARG A 412 17.60 4.63 -19.42
N LEU A 413 17.87 3.44 -19.93
CA LEU A 413 18.38 2.35 -19.09
C LEU A 413 19.56 2.89 -18.26
N PRO A 414 19.59 2.68 -16.92
CA PRO A 414 20.75 3.10 -16.14
C PRO A 414 22.01 2.41 -16.68
N ARG A 415 23.19 3.09 -16.68
CA ARG A 415 24.48 2.44 -17.02
C ARG A 415 24.77 1.20 -16.18
N HIS A 416 24.13 1.10 -15.02
CA HIS A 416 24.00 -0.11 -14.25
C HIS A 416 22.54 -0.51 -14.17
N SER A 417 22.10 -1.25 -15.18
CA SER A 417 21.18 -2.36 -14.91
C SER A 417 21.62 -3.01 -13.59
N MET A 418 20.72 -3.13 -12.61
CA MET A 418 20.92 -4.03 -11.45
C MET A 418 21.03 -5.51 -11.87
N MET A 419 21.29 -5.77 -13.15
CA MET A 419 21.79 -6.99 -13.75
C MET A 419 23.02 -6.61 -14.58
N SER A 420 24.23 -6.82 -14.05
CA SER A 420 25.45 -6.68 -14.86
C SER A 420 25.42 -7.69 -16.03
N PRO A 421 25.75 -7.28 -17.27
CA PRO A 421 26.19 -8.21 -18.29
C PRO A 421 27.69 -8.47 -18.11
N GLU A 422 28.03 -9.65 -17.63
CA GLU A 422 29.12 -10.53 -18.12
C GLU A 422 29.06 -11.89 -17.42
#